data_AF-A0A0G1HWP8-F1
#
_entry.id   AF-A0A0G1HWP8-F1
#
_cell.length_a   1.000
_cell.length_b   1.000
_cell.length_c   1.000
_cell.angle_alpha   90.00
_cell.angle_beta   90.00
_cell.angle_gamma   90.00
#
_symmetry.space_group_name_H-M   'P 1'
#
loop_
_entity.id
_entity.type
_entity.pdbx_description
1 polymer ?
#
loop_
_entity_poly.entity_id
_entity_poly.type
_entity_poly.pdbx_seq_one_letter_code
_entity_poly.pdbx_strand_id
1 'polypeptide(L)'
;YERAINFAIIAAATTFGSNIYNIGHAAWCVYRQNLANSTGEVTFMFPHIKSGGHLTPMKDHRKKPLLAEFNTANLVLVSLTILTTFVAISMVLFGKISSPPLNISEDLYQLSTPVGWVLLALCLLTLFRFRKTERPGTDTEIVNSEENQFRHNAGSLIWLALIGSGISIFFAAESMVRGIEVVSDVSGTPFVIAGILAGVIGCLGEIIVVHNFSVNPRGRIGDAIVGVAMDNIVTITGASIVAIMGGIFLGGSSLIMIFVLILCLNTVLIWQISDLKNFFLNAH
;
A
#
# COMPACT_ATOMS: atom_id res chain seq x y z
N TYR A 1 -28.08 4.65 11.96
CA TYR A 1 -27.81 4.01 10.66
C TYR A 1 -26.87 4.87 9.84
N GLU A 2 -27.24 6.13 9.54
CA GLU A 2 -26.40 7.13 8.85
C GLU A 2 -24.99 7.28 9.42
N ARG A 3 -24.87 7.42 10.75
CA ARG A 3 -23.54 7.50 11.42
C ARG A 3 -22.64 6.27 11.17
N ALA A 4 -23.23 5.07 11.10
CA ALA A 4 -22.47 3.86 10.82
C ALA A 4 -21.97 3.81 9.36
N ILE A 5 -22.75 4.37 8.43
CA ILE A 5 -22.34 4.52 7.02
C ILE A 5 -21.21 5.54 6.91
N ASN A 6 -21.29 6.68 7.61
CA ASN A 6 -20.20 7.67 7.62
C ASN A 6 -18.90 7.06 8.16
N PHE A 7 -18.96 6.27 9.23
CA PHE A 7 -17.79 5.53 9.73
C PHE A 7 -17.26 4.49 8.74
N ALA A 8 -18.15 3.76 8.05
CA ALA A 8 -17.74 2.82 7.01
C ALA A 8 -17.04 3.54 5.84
N ILE A 9 -17.53 4.71 5.43
CA ILE A 9 -16.94 5.54 4.37
C ILE A 9 -15.56 6.05 4.81
N ILE A 10 -15.42 6.58 6.03
CA ILE A 10 -14.14 7.09 6.55
C ILE A 10 -13.12 5.95 6.62
N ALA A 11 -13.51 4.80 7.17
CA ALA A 11 -12.63 3.64 7.27
C ALA A 11 -12.16 3.17 5.89
N ALA A 12 -13.09 3.02 4.94
CA ALA A 12 -12.77 2.61 3.58
C ALA A 12 -11.87 3.61 2.86
N ALA A 13 -12.17 4.91 2.98
CA ALA A 13 -11.37 5.98 2.38
C ALA A 13 -9.97 6.06 3.00
N THR A 14 -9.83 5.78 4.30
CA THR A 14 -8.53 5.68 4.98
C THR A 14 -7.73 4.49 4.46
N THR A 15 -8.37 3.32 4.33
CA THR A 15 -7.78 2.07 3.86
C THR A 15 -7.35 2.14 2.39
N PHE A 16 -8.16 2.69 1.49
CA PHE A 16 -7.75 2.86 0.10
C PHE A 16 -6.86 4.10 -0.10
N GLY A 17 -7.05 5.12 0.74
CA GLY A 17 -6.20 6.31 0.78
C GLY A 17 -4.76 5.97 1.12
N SER A 18 -4.51 5.08 2.07
CA SER A 18 -3.16 4.64 2.42
C SER A 18 -2.42 4.02 1.23
N ASN A 19 -3.11 3.27 0.37
CA ASN A 19 -2.51 2.70 -0.84
C ASN A 19 -2.01 3.78 -1.83
N ILE A 20 -2.69 4.94 -1.90
CA ILE A 20 -2.26 6.07 -2.72
C ILE A 20 -0.88 6.54 -2.26
N TYR A 21 -0.71 6.78 -0.96
CA TYR A 21 0.53 7.29 -0.42
C TYR A 21 1.65 6.25 -0.46
N ASN A 22 1.34 4.99 -0.16
CA ASN A 22 2.34 3.91 -0.15
C ASN A 22 2.92 3.67 -1.56
N ILE A 23 2.05 3.49 -2.57
CA ILE A 23 2.49 3.32 -3.98
C ILE A 23 3.10 4.62 -4.49
N GLY A 24 2.48 5.77 -4.24
CA GLY A 24 2.94 7.06 -4.73
C GLY A 24 4.34 7.41 -4.21
N HIS A 25 4.60 7.19 -2.92
CA HIS A 25 5.92 7.39 -2.35
C HIS A 25 6.92 6.36 -2.87
N ALA A 26 6.55 5.09 -3.02
CA ALA A 26 7.43 4.11 -3.63
C ALA A 26 7.80 4.50 -5.07
N ALA A 27 6.83 4.95 -5.87
CA ALA A 27 7.06 5.44 -7.23
C ALA A 27 8.03 6.63 -7.23
N TRP A 28 7.85 7.57 -6.29
CA TRP A 28 8.75 8.70 -6.11
C TRP A 28 10.18 8.26 -5.76
N CYS A 29 10.34 7.35 -4.80
CA CYS A 29 11.65 6.82 -4.41
C CYS A 29 12.39 6.18 -5.59
N VAL A 30 11.70 5.32 -6.35
CA VAL A 30 12.29 4.65 -7.51
C VAL A 30 12.63 5.66 -8.60
N TYR A 31 11.75 6.63 -8.87
CA TYR A 31 12.02 7.71 -9.81
C TYR A 31 13.28 8.52 -9.44
N ARG A 32 13.40 8.93 -8.18
CA ARG A 32 14.58 9.69 -7.72
C ARG A 32 15.85 8.84 -7.77
N GLN A 33 15.74 7.53 -7.53
CA GLN A 33 16.84 6.60 -7.70
C GLN A 33 17.25 6.45 -9.18
N ASN A 34 16.30 6.35 -10.11
CA ASN A 34 16.57 6.33 -11.56
C ASN A 34 17.26 7.62 -12.00
N LEU A 35 16.83 8.77 -11.49
CA LEU A 35 17.48 10.04 -11.76
C LEU A 35 18.94 10.02 -11.30
N ALA A 36 19.23 9.59 -10.06
CA ALA A 36 20.60 9.45 -9.57
C ALA A 36 21.45 8.48 -10.41
N ASN A 37 20.84 7.39 -10.91
CA ASN A 37 21.52 6.44 -11.79
C ASN A 37 21.85 7.06 -13.15
N SER A 38 20.93 7.83 -13.73
CA SER A 38 21.09 8.46 -15.04
C SER A 38 22.12 9.59 -15.05
N THR A 39 22.15 10.42 -13.99
CA THR A 39 23.13 11.49 -13.84
C THR A 39 24.48 10.98 -13.34
N GLY A 40 24.49 9.82 -12.69
CA GLY A 40 25.68 9.27 -12.04
C GLY A 40 26.13 10.08 -10.82
N GLU A 41 25.28 10.98 -10.32
CA GLU A 41 25.53 11.91 -9.22
C GLU A 41 24.54 11.70 -8.06
N VAL A 42 24.97 12.08 -6.86
CA VAL A 42 24.14 12.03 -5.65
C VAL A 42 22.97 13.00 -5.78
N THR A 43 21.75 12.49 -5.66
CA THR A 43 20.51 13.26 -5.88
C THR A 43 19.71 13.35 -4.58
N PHE A 44 19.14 14.51 -4.25
CA PHE A 44 18.28 14.64 -3.07
C PHE A 44 16.97 13.85 -3.22
N MET A 45 16.47 13.22 -2.16
CA MET A 45 15.16 12.55 -2.21
C MET A 45 14.03 13.54 -2.48
N PHE A 46 14.05 14.69 -1.80
CA PHE A 46 13.08 15.77 -2.02
C PHE A 46 13.83 17.04 -2.48
N PRO A 47 13.41 17.66 -3.60
CA PRO A 47 13.95 18.94 -4.03
C PRO A 47 13.86 19.97 -2.90
N HIS A 48 14.94 20.68 -2.63
CA HIS A 48 15.05 21.73 -1.61
C HIS A 48 14.98 21.27 -0.13
N ILE A 49 14.77 19.98 0.16
CA ILE A 49 14.70 19.47 1.55
C ILE A 49 15.89 18.54 1.82
N LYS A 50 16.97 19.10 2.37
CA LYS A 50 18.20 18.34 2.68
C LYS A 50 18.00 17.27 3.76
N SER A 51 17.09 17.48 4.70
CA SER A 51 16.75 16.51 5.75
C SER A 51 16.05 15.27 5.22
N GLY A 52 15.54 15.29 3.98
CA GLY A 52 14.89 14.14 3.33
C GLY A 52 15.85 13.03 2.91
N GLY A 53 17.16 13.26 2.99
CA GLY A 53 18.18 12.28 2.62
C GLY A 53 18.64 12.39 1.16
N HIS A 54 19.70 11.65 0.87
CA HIS A 54 20.39 11.66 -0.41
C HIS A 54 20.40 10.26 -1.02
N LEU A 55 20.10 10.17 -2.30
CA LEU A 55 20.18 8.94 -3.08
C LEU A 55 21.54 8.87 -3.76
N THR A 56 22.30 7.84 -3.42
CA THR A 56 23.53 7.49 -4.14
C THR A 56 23.19 6.67 -5.38
N PRO A 57 23.90 6.87 -6.52
CA PRO A 57 23.74 6.03 -7.70
C PRO A 57 23.97 4.55 -7.39
N MET A 58 23.18 3.65 -7.98
CA MET A 58 23.23 2.20 -7.74
C MET A 58 24.58 1.56 -8.07
N LYS A 59 25.38 2.18 -8.95
CA LYS A 59 26.76 1.75 -9.23
C LYS A 59 27.65 1.76 -7.97
N ASP A 60 27.37 2.68 -7.05
CA ASP A 60 28.15 2.93 -5.83
C ASP A 60 27.56 2.24 -4.58
N HIS A 61 26.46 1.49 -4.74
CA HIS A 61 25.84 0.74 -3.64
C HIS A 61 26.64 -0.51 -3.30
N ARG A 62 26.77 -0.79 -1.99
CA ARG A 62 27.47 -2.00 -1.50
C ARG A 62 26.65 -3.27 -1.69
N LYS A 63 25.33 -3.17 -1.49
CA LYS A 63 24.37 -4.26 -1.74
C LYS A 63 23.49 -3.83 -2.91
N LYS A 64 23.48 -4.60 -3.99
CA LYS A 64 22.63 -4.33 -5.16
C LYS A 64 21.39 -5.23 -5.10
N PRO A 65 20.20 -4.71 -5.49
CA PRO A 65 19.01 -5.53 -5.63
C PRO A 65 19.21 -6.58 -6.71
N LEU A 66 18.59 -7.75 -6.54
CA LEU A 66 18.63 -8.83 -7.52
C LEU A 66 17.62 -8.57 -8.64
N LEU A 67 17.96 -8.94 -9.88
CA LEU A 67 17.03 -8.82 -11.02
C LEU A 67 15.72 -9.62 -10.78
N ALA A 68 15.82 -10.72 -10.04
CA ALA A 68 14.68 -11.51 -9.61
C ALA A 68 13.69 -10.69 -8.76
N GLU A 69 14.18 -9.87 -7.82
CA GLU A 69 13.33 -9.03 -6.96
C GLU A 69 12.49 -8.03 -7.76
N PHE A 70 13.02 -7.49 -8.86
CA PHE A 70 12.26 -6.59 -9.73
C PHE A 70 11.21 -7.32 -10.56
N ASN A 71 11.51 -8.54 -11.03
CA ASN A 71 10.52 -9.36 -11.74
C ASN A 71 9.37 -9.75 -10.81
N THR A 72 9.71 -10.16 -9.60
CA THR A 72 8.78 -10.39 -8.50
C THR A 72 7.91 -9.17 -8.22
N ALA A 73 8.53 -8.01 -7.98
CA ALA A 73 7.82 -6.78 -7.69
C ALA A 73 6.80 -6.45 -8.79
N ASN A 74 7.22 -6.55 -10.06
CA ASN A 74 6.31 -6.35 -11.20
C ASN A 74 5.17 -7.36 -11.23
N LEU A 75 5.43 -8.64 -10.94
CA LEU A 75 4.38 -9.67 -10.91
C LEU A 75 3.34 -9.39 -9.82
N VAL A 76 3.79 -8.99 -8.63
CA VAL A 76 2.91 -8.62 -7.51
C VAL A 76 2.12 -7.36 -7.84
N LEU A 77 2.76 -6.34 -8.42
CA LEU A 77 2.09 -5.08 -8.80
C LEU A 77 1.07 -5.28 -9.93
N VAL A 78 1.33 -6.17 -10.88
CA VAL A 78 0.34 -6.57 -11.91
C VAL A 78 -0.83 -7.29 -11.26
N SER A 79 -0.57 -8.21 -10.33
CA SER A 79 -1.62 -8.89 -9.57
C SER A 79 -2.48 -7.90 -8.78
N LEU A 80 -1.83 -6.93 -8.11
CA LEU A 80 -2.49 -5.83 -7.41
C LEU A 80 -3.33 -4.96 -8.36
N THR A 81 -2.83 -4.66 -9.56
CA THR A 81 -3.56 -3.91 -10.60
C THR A 81 -4.84 -4.63 -10.99
N ILE A 82 -4.75 -5.93 -11.25
CA ILE A 82 -5.89 -6.76 -11.62
C ILE A 82 -6.91 -6.82 -10.49
N LEU A 83 -6.46 -7.06 -9.25
CA LEU A 83 -7.34 -7.08 -8.07
C LEU A 83 -8.04 -5.72 -7.86
N THR A 84 -7.29 -4.63 -7.92
CA THR A 84 -7.83 -3.26 -7.76
C THR A 84 -8.84 -2.92 -8.84
N THR A 85 -8.54 -3.31 -10.10
CA THR A 85 -9.47 -3.14 -11.23
C THR A 85 -10.74 -3.96 -11.03
N PHE A 86 -10.62 -5.20 -10.55
CA PHE A 86 -11.76 -6.06 -10.25
C PHE A 86 -12.64 -5.47 -9.14
N VAL A 87 -12.05 -4.91 -8.08
CA VAL A 87 -12.80 -4.18 -7.03
C VAL A 87 -13.58 -3.03 -7.67
N ALA A 88 -12.92 -2.15 -8.42
CA ALA A 88 -13.54 -0.97 -9.01
C ALA A 88 -14.71 -1.34 -9.95
N ILE A 89 -14.50 -2.29 -10.87
CA ILE A 89 -15.55 -2.77 -11.79
C ILE A 89 -16.70 -3.40 -11.01
N SER A 90 -16.40 -4.26 -10.04
CA SER A 90 -17.44 -4.96 -9.27
C SER A 90 -18.29 -4.00 -8.46
N MET A 91 -17.68 -2.95 -7.88
CA MET A 91 -18.41 -1.90 -7.18
C MET A 91 -19.30 -1.11 -8.14
N VAL A 92 -18.82 -0.73 -9.33
CA VAL A 92 -19.64 0.00 -10.31
C VAL A 92 -20.81 -0.83 -10.83
N LEU A 93 -20.59 -2.12 -11.15
CA LEU A 93 -21.61 -2.99 -11.74
C LEU A 93 -22.63 -3.53 -10.74
N PHE A 94 -22.19 -3.86 -9.53
CA PHE A 94 -23.01 -4.58 -8.55
C PHE A 94 -23.22 -3.83 -7.23
N GLY A 95 -22.56 -2.69 -7.05
CA GLY A 95 -22.50 -1.99 -5.78
C GLY A 95 -23.45 -0.79 -5.66
N LYS A 96 -24.08 -0.32 -6.73
CA LYS A 96 -24.94 0.87 -6.66
C LYS A 96 -26.16 0.62 -5.77
N ILE A 97 -26.35 1.46 -4.75
CA ILE A 97 -27.51 1.41 -3.85
C ILE A 97 -28.62 2.28 -4.42
N SER A 98 -29.74 1.66 -4.79
CA SER A 98 -30.89 2.32 -5.45
C SER A 98 -31.70 3.25 -4.55
N SER A 99 -31.60 3.07 -3.22
CA SER A 99 -32.35 3.85 -2.22
C SER A 99 -31.41 4.29 -1.10
N PRO A 100 -30.57 5.33 -1.31
CA PRO A 100 -29.70 5.84 -0.27
C PRO A 100 -30.53 6.35 0.93
N PRO A 101 -30.05 6.17 2.18
CA PRO A 101 -30.71 6.74 3.35
C PRO A 101 -30.82 8.27 3.25
N LEU A 102 -31.95 8.81 3.72
CA LEU A 102 -32.30 10.24 3.69
C LEU A 102 -31.10 11.10 4.15
N ASN A 103 -30.57 11.94 3.26
CA ASN A 103 -29.45 12.91 3.38
C ASN A 103 -28.18 12.63 2.55
N ILE A 104 -28.03 11.47 1.92
CA ILE A 104 -26.90 11.24 1.00
C ILE A 104 -27.34 11.65 -0.42
N SER A 105 -26.85 12.80 -0.90
CA SER A 105 -27.15 13.34 -2.23
C SER A 105 -26.35 12.70 -3.37
N GLU A 106 -25.28 11.97 -3.05
CA GLU A 106 -24.42 11.28 -4.02
C GLU A 106 -24.80 9.80 -4.18
N ASP A 107 -24.50 9.21 -5.35
CA ASP A 107 -24.62 7.77 -5.56
C ASP A 107 -23.76 7.01 -4.52
N LEU A 108 -24.35 6.07 -3.77
CA LEU A 108 -23.63 5.27 -2.79
C LEU A 108 -23.30 3.90 -3.40
N TYR A 109 -22.03 3.50 -3.34
CA TYR A 109 -21.58 2.20 -3.80
C TYR A 109 -21.14 1.33 -2.64
N GLN A 110 -21.49 0.05 -2.70
CA GLN A 110 -21.13 -0.95 -1.72
C GLN A 110 -20.34 -2.09 -2.35
N LEU A 111 -19.27 -2.51 -1.70
CA LEU A 111 -18.65 -3.80 -2.01
C LEU A 111 -19.54 -4.90 -1.44
N SER A 112 -20.27 -5.59 -2.32
CA SER A 112 -21.26 -6.58 -1.92
C SER A 112 -20.61 -7.84 -1.35
N THR A 113 -21.29 -8.50 -0.41
CA THR A 113 -20.86 -9.76 0.20
C THR A 113 -20.39 -10.84 -0.80
N PRO A 114 -21.10 -11.13 -1.91
CA PRO A 114 -20.63 -12.13 -2.88
C PRO A 114 -19.31 -11.73 -3.55
N VAL A 115 -19.13 -10.45 -3.86
CA VAL A 115 -17.87 -9.94 -4.42
C VAL A 115 -16.75 -10.04 -3.36
N GLY A 116 -17.06 -9.77 -2.09
CA GLY A 116 -16.14 -9.95 -0.97
C GLY A 116 -15.56 -11.36 -0.88
N TRP A 117 -16.39 -12.41 -1.02
CA TRP A 117 -15.91 -13.80 -1.03
C TRP A 117 -14.98 -14.11 -2.21
N VAL A 118 -15.32 -13.63 -3.41
CA VAL A 118 -14.49 -13.81 -4.61
C VAL A 118 -13.14 -13.10 -4.42
N LEU A 119 -13.16 -11.85 -3.95
CA LEU A 119 -11.95 -11.07 -3.67
C LEU A 119 -11.07 -11.75 -2.63
N LEU A 120 -11.65 -12.23 -1.53
CA LEU A 120 -10.92 -12.93 -0.48
C LEU A 120 -10.20 -14.16 -1.06
N ALA A 121 -10.90 -14.98 -1.85
CA ALA A 121 -10.32 -16.15 -2.48
C ALA A 121 -9.17 -15.78 -3.44
N LEU A 122 -9.34 -14.75 -4.26
CA LEU A 122 -8.30 -14.27 -5.19
C LEU A 122 -7.07 -13.72 -4.44
N CYS A 123 -7.28 -12.95 -3.38
CA CYS A 123 -6.18 -12.40 -2.58
C CYS A 123 -5.41 -13.52 -1.87
N LEU A 124 -6.11 -14.45 -1.22
CA LEU A 124 -5.50 -15.62 -0.58
C LEU A 124 -4.72 -16.48 -1.59
N LEU A 125 -5.25 -16.67 -2.80
CA LEU A 125 -4.57 -17.39 -3.86
C LEU A 125 -3.27 -16.69 -4.28
N THR A 126 -3.30 -15.36 -4.46
CA THR A 126 -2.12 -14.56 -4.80
C THR A 126 -1.06 -14.63 -3.70
N LEU A 127 -1.45 -14.43 -2.44
CA LEU A 127 -0.57 -14.53 -1.27
C LEU A 127 0.02 -15.95 -1.13
N PHE A 128 -0.80 -16.98 -1.31
CA PHE A 128 -0.38 -18.37 -1.23
C PHE A 128 0.60 -18.74 -2.33
N ARG A 129 0.33 -18.33 -3.58
CA ARG A 129 1.26 -18.55 -4.69
C ARG A 129 2.59 -17.90 -4.38
N PHE A 130 2.60 -16.62 -4.06
CA PHE A 130 3.83 -15.90 -3.75
C PHE A 130 4.65 -16.59 -2.65
N ARG A 131 4.01 -16.95 -1.53
CA ARG A 131 4.69 -17.64 -0.42
C ARG A 131 5.37 -18.94 -0.86
N LYS A 132 4.81 -19.65 -1.84
CA LYS A 132 5.29 -20.96 -2.30
C LYS A 132 6.28 -20.87 -3.47
N THR A 133 6.11 -19.93 -4.40
CA THR A 133 6.93 -19.83 -5.62
C THR A 133 8.15 -18.94 -5.50
N GLU A 134 8.24 -18.09 -4.48
CA GLU A 134 9.28 -17.05 -4.40
C GLU A 134 10.27 -17.19 -3.26
N ARG A 135 10.32 -18.40 -2.66
CA ARG A 135 11.43 -18.82 -1.79
C ARG A 135 12.59 -19.58 -2.46
N PRO A 136 12.86 -19.54 -3.80
CA PRO A 136 14.08 -20.14 -4.30
C PRO A 136 15.25 -19.15 -4.16
N GLY A 137 16.02 -19.30 -3.07
CA GLY A 137 17.43 -18.93 -3.06
C GLY A 137 17.81 -17.46 -2.86
N THR A 138 17.30 -16.79 -1.83
CA THR A 138 17.99 -15.62 -1.23
C THR A 138 19.09 -16.06 -0.26
N ASP A 139 19.88 -17.08 -0.63
CA ASP A 139 21.03 -17.55 0.13
C ASP A 139 22.21 -16.60 -0.10
N THR A 140 22.09 -15.37 0.39
CA THR A 140 23.28 -14.60 0.74
C THR A 140 23.47 -14.69 2.24
N GLU A 141 24.68 -15.04 2.67
CA GLU A 141 25.10 -15.20 4.07
C GLU A 141 24.70 -14.00 4.95
N ILE A 142 24.55 -12.83 4.31
CA ILE A 142 24.17 -11.55 4.92
C ILE A 142 22.65 -11.44 5.14
N VAL A 143 21.80 -11.98 4.26
CA VAL A 143 20.34 -12.01 4.46
C VAL A 143 19.99 -12.99 5.57
N ASN A 144 20.64 -14.15 5.59
CA ASN A 144 20.48 -15.13 6.66
C ASN A 144 20.92 -14.60 8.02
N SER A 145 21.95 -13.75 8.10
CA SER A 145 22.38 -13.18 9.39
C SER A 145 21.46 -12.07 9.91
N GLU A 146 20.95 -11.19 9.02
CA GLU A 146 19.94 -10.17 9.36
C GLU A 146 18.57 -10.82 9.72
N GLU A 147 18.10 -11.82 8.98
CA GLU A 147 16.87 -12.57 9.30
C GLU A 147 17.02 -13.41 10.58
N ASN A 148 18.19 -14.01 10.82
CA ASN A 148 18.43 -14.80 12.03
C ASN A 148 18.40 -13.93 13.28
N GLN A 149 18.74 -12.64 13.23
CA GLN A 149 18.69 -11.77 14.41
C GLN A 149 17.27 -11.67 15.00
N PHE A 150 16.23 -11.69 14.15
CA PHE A 150 14.83 -11.67 14.60
C PHE A 150 14.25 -13.04 14.95
N ARG A 151 14.81 -14.14 14.42
CA ARG A 151 14.38 -15.52 14.73
C ARG A 151 14.69 -15.96 16.17
N HIS A 152 15.57 -15.27 16.89
CA HIS A 152 15.95 -15.62 18.25
C HIS A 152 15.01 -15.06 19.34
N ASN A 153 14.02 -14.25 18.96
CA ASN A 153 13.04 -13.76 19.92
C ASN A 153 12.11 -14.89 20.38
N ALA A 154 11.85 -14.96 21.68
CA ALA A 154 10.92 -15.94 22.23
C ALA A 154 9.53 -15.78 21.58
N GLY A 155 8.94 -16.89 21.11
CA GLY A 155 7.63 -16.86 20.44
C GLY A 155 6.53 -16.22 21.30
N SER A 156 6.63 -16.32 22.62
CA SER A 156 5.72 -15.65 23.57
C SER A 156 5.81 -14.12 23.49
N LEU A 157 7.01 -13.56 23.32
CA LEU A 157 7.24 -12.13 23.19
C LEU A 157 6.68 -11.61 21.86
N ILE A 158 6.80 -12.41 20.78
CA ILE A 158 6.20 -12.10 19.48
C ILE A 158 4.67 -12.06 19.60
N TRP A 159 4.04 -13.06 20.24
CA TRP A 159 2.60 -13.07 20.46
C TRP A 159 2.11 -11.92 21.33
N LEU A 160 2.84 -11.61 22.41
CA LEU A 160 2.49 -10.49 23.29
C LEU A 160 2.57 -9.16 22.54
N ALA A 161 3.63 -8.96 21.76
CA ALA A 161 3.78 -7.78 20.91
C ALA A 161 2.66 -7.68 19.87
N LEU A 162 2.27 -8.80 19.23
CA LEU A 162 1.19 -8.84 18.23
C LEU A 162 -0.18 -8.53 18.84
N ILE A 163 -0.48 -9.07 20.01
CA ILE A 163 -1.75 -8.79 20.71
C ILE A 163 -1.76 -7.35 21.20
N GLY A 164 -0.65 -6.89 21.81
CA GLY A 164 -0.52 -5.52 22.30
C GLY A 164 -0.63 -4.49 21.19
N SER A 165 -0.01 -4.73 20.02
CA SER A 165 -0.15 -3.86 18.85
C SER A 165 -1.57 -3.90 18.29
N GLY A 166 -2.19 -5.08 18.20
CA GLY A 166 -3.58 -5.23 17.76
C GLY A 166 -4.57 -4.45 18.61
N ILE A 167 -4.45 -4.51 19.94
CA ILE A 167 -5.28 -3.73 20.87
C ILE A 167 -5.03 -2.23 20.69
N SER A 168 -3.76 -1.83 20.56
CA SER A 168 -3.39 -0.42 20.37
C SER A 168 -3.96 0.14 19.06
N ILE A 169 -3.85 -0.63 17.96
CA ILE A 169 -4.42 -0.26 16.65
C ILE A 169 -5.94 -0.17 16.74
N PHE A 170 -6.60 -1.09 17.43
CA PHE A 170 -8.05 -1.06 17.60
C PHE A 170 -8.53 0.24 18.28
N PHE A 171 -7.93 0.61 19.41
CA PHE A 171 -8.27 1.86 20.11
C PHE A 171 -7.90 3.12 19.31
N ALA A 172 -6.76 3.10 18.62
CA ALA A 172 -6.35 4.19 17.76
C ALA A 172 -7.31 4.38 16.58
N ALA A 173 -7.73 3.29 15.93
CA ALA A 173 -8.67 3.34 14.81
C ALA A 173 -10.03 3.90 15.23
N GLU A 174 -10.59 3.46 16.36
CA GLU A 174 -11.84 4.01 16.88
C GLU A 174 -11.73 5.52 17.16
N SER A 175 -10.67 5.93 17.86
CA SER A 175 -10.43 7.32 18.24
C SER A 175 -10.20 8.21 17.01
N MET A 176 -9.46 7.70 16.02
CA MET A 176 -9.18 8.39 14.76
C MET A 176 -10.45 8.62 13.95
N VAL A 177 -11.29 7.60 13.80
CA VAL A 177 -12.54 7.71 13.05
C VAL A 177 -13.49 8.74 13.68
N ARG A 178 -13.61 8.76 15.02
CA ARG A 178 -14.37 9.80 15.73
C ARG A 178 -13.75 11.19 15.58
N GLY A 179 -12.42 11.29 15.62
CA GLY A 179 -11.70 12.55 15.41
C GLY A 179 -11.93 13.11 14.01
N ILE A 180 -11.88 12.25 12.99
CA ILE A 180 -12.15 12.62 11.60
C ILE A 180 -13.59 13.11 11.44
N GLU A 181 -14.57 12.44 12.04
CA GLU A 181 -15.98 12.87 12.03
C GLU A 181 -16.11 14.33 12.51
N VAL A 182 -15.56 14.64 13.70
CA VAL A 182 -15.59 15.99 14.27
C VAL A 182 -14.85 17.01 13.40
N VAL A 183 -13.66 16.65 12.88
CA VAL A 183 -12.87 17.54 12.02
C VAL A 183 -13.62 17.83 10.72
N SER A 184 -14.24 16.82 10.12
CA SER A 184 -15.03 16.94 8.89
C SER A 184 -16.23 17.87 9.11
N ASP A 185 -16.95 17.70 10.22
CA ASP A 185 -18.11 18.52 10.58
C ASP A 185 -17.74 19.99 10.81
N VAL A 186 -16.60 20.25 11.47
CA VAL A 186 -16.11 21.62 11.75
C VAL A 186 -15.53 22.29 10.50
N SER A 187 -14.78 21.55 9.68
CA SER A 187 -14.11 22.11 8.50
C SER A 187 -14.99 22.17 7.25
N GLY A 188 -16.14 21.49 7.26
CA GLY A 188 -16.97 21.30 6.07
C GLY A 188 -16.33 20.41 5.00
N THR A 189 -15.25 19.70 5.34
CA THR A 189 -14.58 18.78 4.41
C THR A 189 -15.47 17.53 4.23
N PRO A 190 -15.59 16.95 3.02
CA PRO A 190 -16.26 15.67 2.84
C PRO A 190 -15.56 14.53 3.58
N PHE A 191 -16.31 13.63 4.22
CA PHE A 191 -15.77 12.48 4.97
C PHE A 191 -14.80 11.61 4.15
N VAL A 192 -15.04 11.48 2.85
CA VAL A 192 -14.15 10.73 1.94
C VAL A 192 -12.78 11.39 1.85
N ILE A 193 -12.71 12.72 1.69
CA ILE A 193 -11.45 13.45 1.58
C ILE A 193 -10.72 13.42 2.92
N ALA A 194 -11.43 13.64 4.03
CA ALA A 194 -10.85 13.56 5.36
C ALA A 194 -10.31 12.15 5.67
N GLY A 195 -11.01 11.10 5.24
CA GLY A 195 -10.55 9.71 5.30
C GLY A 195 -9.30 9.46 4.46
N ILE A 196 -9.26 9.92 3.21
CA ILE A 196 -8.05 9.80 2.36
C ILE A 196 -6.85 10.42 3.06
N LEU A 197 -6.98 11.64 3.58
CA LEU A 197 -5.88 12.33 4.27
C LEU A 197 -5.42 11.57 5.52
N ALA A 198 -6.35 10.98 6.27
CA ALA A 198 -6.01 10.12 7.40
C ALA A 198 -5.28 8.83 7.00
N GLY A 199 -5.44 8.37 5.74
CA GLY A 199 -4.73 7.24 5.18
C GLY A 199 -3.21 7.35 5.25
N VAL A 200 -2.66 8.58 5.29
CA VAL A 200 -1.22 8.82 5.50
C VAL A 200 -0.74 8.23 6.83
N ILE A 201 -1.54 8.35 7.88
CA ILE A 201 -1.20 7.87 9.23
C ILE A 201 -1.08 6.34 9.23
N GLY A 202 -1.99 5.68 8.51
CA GLY A 202 -2.07 4.23 8.46
C GLY A 202 -0.91 3.55 7.72
N CYS A 203 -0.26 4.23 6.77
CA CYS A 203 0.85 3.68 5.98
C CYS A 203 2.21 4.37 6.24
N LEU A 204 2.30 5.19 7.29
CA LEU A 204 3.50 5.98 7.57
C LEU A 204 4.71 5.07 7.84
N GLY A 205 4.50 3.92 8.47
CA GLY A 205 5.54 2.93 8.73
C GLY A 205 6.18 2.40 7.44
N GLU A 206 5.35 1.96 6.50
CA GLU A 206 5.74 1.40 5.20
C GLU A 206 6.43 2.46 4.34
N ILE A 207 5.90 3.68 4.35
CA ILE A 207 6.51 4.86 3.74
C ILE A 207 7.93 5.07 4.26
N ILE A 208 8.12 5.08 5.59
CA ILE A 208 9.46 5.25 6.19
C ILE A 208 10.39 4.11 5.79
N VAL A 209 9.89 2.88 5.75
CA VAL A 209 10.68 1.71 5.36
C VAL A 209 11.19 1.89 3.92
N VAL A 210 10.32 2.11 2.94
CA VAL A 210 10.77 2.30 1.53
C VAL A 210 11.70 3.49 1.39
N HIS A 211 11.39 4.60 2.05
CA HIS A 211 12.24 5.79 2.04
C HIS A 211 13.65 5.48 2.55
N ASN A 212 13.75 4.81 3.70
CA ASN A 212 15.03 4.45 4.30
C ASN A 212 15.81 3.45 3.44
N PHE A 213 15.14 2.46 2.86
CA PHE A 213 15.76 1.49 1.95
C PHE A 213 16.23 2.12 0.63
N SER A 214 15.67 3.27 0.25
CA SER A 214 16.08 4.01 -0.95
C SER A 214 17.26 4.95 -0.67
N VAL A 215 17.20 5.69 0.45
CA VAL A 215 18.24 6.66 0.84
C VAL A 215 19.51 5.97 1.34
N ASN A 216 19.39 4.78 1.94
CA ASN A 216 20.53 4.07 2.47
C ASN A 216 21.23 3.23 1.38
N PRO A 217 22.54 3.43 1.10
CA PRO A 217 23.30 2.64 0.11
C PRO A 217 23.49 1.16 0.47
N ARG A 218 23.00 0.74 1.64
CA ARG A 218 22.90 -0.67 2.08
C ARG A 218 21.49 -1.25 1.94
N GLY A 219 20.51 -0.41 1.60
CA GLY A 219 19.11 -0.80 1.46
C GLY A 219 18.86 -1.56 0.16
N ARG A 220 18.06 -2.62 0.24
CA ARG A 220 17.57 -3.38 -0.91
C ARG A 220 16.23 -2.80 -1.37
N ILE A 221 16.27 -1.84 -2.30
CA ILE A 221 15.05 -1.19 -2.80
C ILE A 221 14.07 -2.18 -3.43
N GLY A 222 14.55 -3.26 -4.06
CA GLY A 222 13.72 -4.31 -4.66
C GLY A 222 12.80 -4.98 -3.63
N ASP A 223 13.37 -5.40 -2.51
CA ASP A 223 12.63 -6.00 -1.39
C ASP A 223 11.60 -5.03 -0.78
N ALA A 224 11.99 -3.75 -0.63
CA ALA A 224 11.10 -2.72 -0.11
C ALA A 224 9.87 -2.49 -1.02
N ILE A 225 10.06 -2.53 -2.33
CA ILE A 225 8.96 -2.41 -3.32
C ILE A 225 8.04 -3.63 -3.27
N VAL A 226 8.60 -4.84 -3.15
CA VAL A 226 7.81 -6.07 -2.96
C VAL A 226 6.97 -5.96 -1.69
N GLY A 227 7.55 -5.45 -0.61
CA GLY A 227 6.85 -5.15 0.65
C GLY A 227 5.65 -4.23 0.46
N VAL A 228 5.81 -3.10 -0.25
CA VAL A 228 4.69 -2.17 -0.55
C VAL A 228 3.61 -2.82 -1.40
N ALA A 229 4.00 -3.56 -2.44
CA ALA A 229 3.04 -4.24 -3.30
C ALA A 229 2.23 -5.28 -2.51
N MET A 230 2.88 -5.99 -1.58
CA MET A 230 2.25 -6.99 -0.73
C MET A 230 1.35 -6.41 0.33
N ASP A 231 1.77 -5.33 0.99
CA ASP A 231 0.96 -4.65 1.99
C ASP A 231 -0.39 -4.26 1.40
N ASN A 232 -0.39 -3.69 0.19
CA ASN A 232 -1.62 -3.31 -0.50
C ASN A 232 -2.53 -4.51 -0.87
N ILE A 233 -1.97 -5.70 -1.15
CA ILE A 233 -2.79 -6.92 -1.34
C ILE A 233 -3.40 -7.37 -0.01
N VAL A 234 -2.65 -7.28 1.09
CA VAL A 234 -3.16 -7.56 2.45
C VAL A 234 -4.24 -6.55 2.82
N THR A 235 -4.10 -5.28 2.44
CA THR A 235 -5.13 -4.24 2.59
C THR A 235 -6.43 -4.62 1.87
N ILE A 236 -6.36 -5.06 0.61
CA ILE A 236 -7.54 -5.55 -0.14
C ILE A 236 -8.14 -6.80 0.51
N THR A 237 -7.30 -7.67 1.07
CA THR A 237 -7.74 -8.85 1.83
C THR A 237 -8.55 -8.42 3.05
N GLY A 238 -8.05 -7.46 3.84
CA GLY A 238 -8.80 -6.87 4.97
C GLY A 238 -10.13 -6.26 4.53
N ALA A 239 -10.12 -5.49 3.44
CA ALA A 239 -11.33 -4.92 2.86
C ALA A 239 -12.35 -6.00 2.43
N SER A 240 -11.89 -7.12 1.87
CA SER A 240 -12.77 -8.23 1.49
C SER A 240 -13.45 -8.89 2.71
N ILE A 241 -12.75 -9.02 3.83
CA ILE A 241 -13.31 -9.54 5.09
C ILE A 241 -14.39 -8.60 5.63
N VAL A 242 -14.12 -7.30 5.66
CA VAL A 242 -15.10 -6.30 6.10
C VAL A 242 -16.34 -6.28 5.19
N ALA A 243 -16.14 -6.43 3.88
CA ALA A 243 -17.24 -6.54 2.92
C ALA A 243 -18.13 -7.77 3.17
N ILE A 244 -17.54 -8.90 3.60
CA ILE A 244 -18.30 -10.09 3.99
C ILE A 244 -19.11 -9.85 5.28
N MET A 245 -18.54 -9.15 6.26
CA MET A 245 -19.14 -8.94 7.58
C MET A 245 -20.32 -7.94 7.59
N GLY A 246 -20.29 -6.92 6.74
CA GLY A 246 -21.33 -5.89 6.77
C GLY A 246 -21.37 -4.95 5.56
N GLY A 247 -20.55 -5.22 4.55
CA GLY A 247 -20.39 -4.35 3.38
C GLY A 247 -19.46 -3.17 3.64
N ILE A 248 -18.64 -2.83 2.65
CA ILE A 248 -17.90 -1.56 2.62
C ILE A 248 -18.70 -0.57 1.81
N PHE A 249 -19.10 0.55 2.41
CA PHE A 249 -19.82 1.64 1.76
C PHE A 249 -18.85 2.75 1.39
N LEU A 250 -18.98 3.27 0.18
CA LEU A 250 -18.14 4.35 -0.33
C LEU A 250 -18.99 5.33 -1.16
N GLY A 251 -18.76 6.63 -0.97
CA GLY A 251 -19.43 7.71 -1.71
C GLY A 251 -18.96 7.78 -3.16
N GLY A 252 -19.90 7.99 -4.09
CA GLY A 252 -19.82 7.69 -5.52
C GLY A 252 -18.60 8.18 -6.29
N SER A 253 -18.62 9.44 -6.72
CA SER A 253 -17.62 10.00 -7.65
C SER A 253 -16.20 9.97 -7.07
N SER A 254 -16.08 10.20 -5.76
CA SER A 254 -14.80 10.22 -5.05
C SER A 254 -14.13 8.84 -4.99
N LEU A 255 -14.90 7.76 -4.97
CA LEU A 255 -14.38 6.38 -5.00
C LEU A 255 -13.73 6.04 -6.34
N ILE A 256 -14.38 6.39 -7.45
CA ILE A 256 -13.84 6.11 -8.78
C ILE A 256 -12.50 6.84 -8.92
N MET A 257 -12.42 8.08 -8.43
CA MET A 257 -11.18 8.83 -8.40
C MET A 257 -10.08 8.16 -7.56
N ILE A 258 -10.40 7.63 -6.37
CA ILE A 258 -9.43 6.89 -5.54
C ILE A 258 -8.86 5.69 -6.31
N PHE A 259 -9.70 4.84 -6.89
CA PHE A 259 -9.23 3.66 -7.61
C PHE A 259 -8.46 4.02 -8.88
N VAL A 260 -8.92 5.01 -9.64
CA VAL A 260 -8.19 5.51 -10.82
C VAL A 260 -6.82 6.06 -10.41
N LEU A 261 -6.73 6.80 -9.31
CA LEU A 261 -5.46 7.32 -8.82
C LEU A 261 -4.51 6.20 -8.38
N ILE A 262 -5.01 5.19 -7.64
CA ILE A 262 -4.23 4.00 -7.26
C ILE A 262 -3.70 3.30 -8.52
N LEU A 263 -4.56 3.03 -9.51
CA LEU A 263 -4.16 2.36 -10.75
C LEU A 263 -3.14 3.17 -11.55
N CYS A 264 -3.30 4.49 -11.61
CA CYS A 264 -2.34 5.40 -12.25
C CYS A 264 -0.98 5.35 -11.55
N LEU A 265 -0.94 5.53 -10.23
CA LEU A 265 0.29 5.45 -9.44
C LEU A 265 0.95 4.07 -9.56
N ASN A 266 0.15 3.00 -9.60
CA ASN A 266 0.67 1.65 -9.76
C ASN A 266 1.33 1.47 -11.14
N THR A 267 0.73 2.04 -12.19
CA THR A 267 1.30 2.05 -13.54
C THR A 267 2.61 2.84 -13.57
N VAL A 268 2.65 4.01 -12.92
CA VAL A 268 3.89 4.80 -12.78
C VAL A 268 4.96 4.00 -12.04
N LEU A 269 4.62 3.31 -10.94
CA LEU A 269 5.57 2.49 -10.19
C LEU A 269 6.13 1.34 -11.04
N ILE A 270 5.28 0.61 -11.77
CA ILE A 270 5.71 -0.46 -12.70
C ILE A 270 6.66 0.10 -13.76
N TRP A 271 6.35 1.28 -14.32
CA TRP A 271 7.21 1.93 -15.30
C TRP A 271 8.58 2.30 -14.71
N GLN A 272 8.60 2.88 -13.51
CA GLN A 272 9.84 3.26 -12.82
C GLN A 272 10.69 2.04 -12.44
N ILE A 273 10.07 0.94 -12.01
CA ILE A 273 10.77 -0.32 -11.74
C ILE A 273 11.37 -0.89 -13.03
N SER A 274 10.63 -0.81 -14.14
CA SER A 274 11.12 -1.29 -15.44
C SER A 274 12.32 -0.47 -15.92
N ASP A 275 12.31 0.84 -15.71
CA ASP A 275 13.46 1.71 -16.00
C ASP A 275 14.67 1.38 -15.11
N LEU A 276 14.44 1.20 -13.80
CA LEU A 276 15.48 0.78 -12.86
C LEU A 276 16.08 -0.58 -13.25
N LYS A 277 15.23 -1.51 -13.71
CA LYS A 277 15.66 -2.82 -14.20
C LYS A 277 16.55 -2.69 -15.44
N ASN A 278 16.23 -1.80 -16.37
CA ASN A 278 17.02 -1.56 -17.57
C ASN A 278 18.43 -1.06 -17.26
N PHE A 279 18.60 -0.28 -16.19
CA PHE A 279 19.93 0.10 -15.70
C PHE A 279 20.80 -1.14 -15.40
N PHE A 280 20.25 -2.17 -14.76
CA PHE A 280 21.00 -3.40 -14.47
C PHE A 280 21.26 -4.28 -15.70
N LEU A 281 20.42 -4.19 -16.73
CA LEU A 281 20.60 -4.95 -17.98
C LEU A 281 21.62 -4.30 -18.92
N ASN A 282 21.70 -2.97 -18.93
CA ASN A 282 22.53 -2.19 -19.84
C ASN A 282 23.84 -1.68 -19.22
N ALA A 283 24.09 -1.89 -17.92
CA ALA A 283 25.33 -1.48 -17.25
C ALA A 283 26.55 -2.39 -17.56
N HIS A 284 26.56 -3.02 -18.74
CA HIS A 284 27.65 -3.83 -19.27
C HIS A 284 28.21 -3.19 -20.55
#